data_AF-G3YAU4-F1
#
_entry.id   AF-G3YAU4-F1
#
_cell.length_a   1.000
_cell.length_b   1.000
_cell.length_c   1.000
_cell.angle_alpha   90.00
_cell.angle_beta   90.00
_cell.angle_gamma   90.00
#
_symmetry.space_group_name_H-M   'P 1'
#
loop_
_entity.id
_entity.type
_entity.pdbx_description
1 polymer ?
#
loop_
_entity_poly.entity_id
_entity_poly.type
_entity_poly.pdbx_seq_one_letter_code
_entity_poly.pdbx_strand_id
1 'polypeptide(L)'
;MSTVNMVKYYFYRGMLPADQDRLRQLLALAYQTARDRKLYPKAVLIRSEVHDTTSINGVRQKDPLGPHVTLCYKDETQILRGTHIASHGYVHGKDDLEFVRATHAGEKPDSAKRQQGRKTVWPSDEELVTAPEIGYGHFPEN
;
A
#
# COMPACT_ATOMS: atom_id res chain seq x y z
N MET A 1 15.38 12.96 19.97
CA MET A 1 14.47 11.88 20.41
C MET A 1 14.12 11.04 19.19
N SER A 2 14.28 9.72 19.23
CA SER A 2 13.75 8.86 18.17
C SER A 2 12.25 8.69 18.41
N THR A 3 11.44 8.95 17.39
CA THR A 3 10.00 8.67 17.42
C THR A 3 9.75 7.33 16.77
N VAL A 4 8.96 6.48 17.43
CA VAL A 4 8.48 5.22 16.85
C VAL A 4 7.20 5.51 16.07
N ASN A 5 7.21 5.22 14.77
CA ASN A 5 6.02 5.30 13.94
C ASN A 5 5.32 3.94 13.89
N MET A 6 4.20 3.82 14.59
CA MET A 6 3.34 2.64 14.53
C MET A 6 2.53 2.63 13.23
N VAL A 7 2.57 1.51 12.50
CA VAL A 7 1.87 1.35 11.22
C VAL A 7 0.97 0.12 11.27
N LYS A 8 -0.32 0.33 10.97
CA LYS A 8 -1.30 -0.72 10.79
C LYS A 8 -1.35 -1.17 9.34
N TYR A 9 -1.31 -2.47 9.13
CA TYR A 9 -1.38 -3.07 7.80
C TYR A 9 -2.67 -3.83 7.62
N TYR A 10 -3.29 -3.63 6.47
CA TYR A 10 -4.55 -4.26 6.10
C TYR A 10 -4.38 -4.99 4.77
N PHE A 11 -5.12 -6.09 4.65
CA PHE A 11 -5.40 -6.76 3.39
C PHE A 11 -6.91 -6.85 3.22
N TYR A 12 -7.39 -7.01 1.98
CA TYR A 12 -8.77 -7.48 1.82
C TYR A 12 -8.91 -8.88 2.41
N ARG A 13 -10.09 -9.20 2.94
CA ARG A 13 -10.39 -10.54 3.45
C ARG A 13 -10.06 -11.60 2.37
N GLY A 14 -9.34 -12.65 2.79
CA GLY A 14 -8.87 -13.72 1.90
C GLY A 14 -7.59 -13.40 1.10
N MET A 15 -6.97 -12.23 1.31
CA MET A 15 -5.71 -11.85 0.64
C MET A 15 -4.50 -11.77 1.58
N LEU A 16 -4.66 -12.05 2.88
CA LEU A 16 -3.52 -12.13 3.79
C LEU A 16 -2.66 -13.36 3.41
N PRO A 17 -1.36 -13.19 3.13
CA PRO A 17 -0.47 -14.31 2.83
C PRO A 17 -0.40 -15.29 4.00
N ALA A 18 -0.52 -16.59 3.70
CA ALA A 18 -0.29 -17.65 4.69
C ALA A 18 1.21 -17.80 5.01
N ASP A 19 2.04 -17.65 3.98
CA ASP A 19 3.50 -17.67 4.10
C ASP A 19 4.01 -16.40 4.80
N GLN A 20 4.73 -16.60 5.90
CA GLN A 20 5.16 -15.50 6.77
C GLN A 20 6.29 -14.66 6.17
N ASP A 21 7.15 -15.25 5.35
CA ASP A 21 8.22 -14.51 4.71
C ASP A 21 7.66 -13.64 3.59
N ARG A 22 6.71 -14.16 2.82
CA ARG A 22 5.95 -13.38 1.84
C ARG A 22 5.20 -12.23 2.48
N LEU A 23 4.55 -12.46 3.62
CA LEU A 23 3.90 -11.40 4.40
C LEU A 23 4.93 -10.32 4.75
N ARG A 24 6.06 -10.67 5.36
CA ARG A 24 7.11 -9.70 5.74
C ARG A 24 7.62 -8.91 4.55
N GLN A 25 7.87 -9.55 3.42
CA GLN A 25 8.32 -8.88 2.19
C GLN A 25 7.29 -7.86 1.70
N LEU A 26 6.00 -8.21 1.68
CA LEU A 26 4.93 -7.30 1.29
C LEU A 26 4.78 -6.13 2.26
N LEU A 27 4.89 -6.37 3.57
CA LEU A 27 4.85 -5.30 4.58
C LEU A 27 6.02 -4.33 4.43
N ALA A 28 7.23 -4.85 4.19
CA ALA A 28 8.43 -4.04 3.97
C ALA A 28 8.31 -3.19 2.69
N LEU A 29 7.91 -3.81 1.57
CA LEU A 29 7.67 -3.09 0.31
C LEU A 29 6.60 -2.02 0.47
N ALA A 30 5.51 -2.35 1.17
CA ALA A 30 4.41 -1.43 1.39
C ALA A 30 4.82 -0.22 2.23
N TYR A 31 5.65 -0.45 3.24
CA TYR A 31 6.23 0.61 4.04
C TYR A 31 7.15 1.52 3.23
N GLN A 32 8.09 0.94 2.48
CA GLN A 32 9.02 1.68 1.62
C GLN A 32 8.26 2.51 0.58
N THR A 33 7.25 1.93 -0.05
CA THR A 33 6.37 2.63 -1.00
C THR A 33 5.69 3.83 -0.34
N ALA A 34 5.10 3.66 0.84
CA ALA A 34 4.43 4.77 1.53
C ALA A 34 5.43 5.85 2.02
N ARG A 35 6.67 5.46 2.33
CA ARG A 35 7.77 6.35 2.75
C ARG A 35 8.53 7.00 1.61
N ASP A 36 8.28 6.65 0.34
CA ASP A 36 8.95 7.23 -0.84
C ASP A 36 8.89 8.77 -0.83
N ARG A 37 7.77 9.35 -0.39
CA ARG A 37 7.57 10.80 -0.22
C ARG A 37 8.03 11.36 1.13
N LYS A 38 8.86 10.62 1.89
CA LYS A 38 9.32 10.93 3.26
C LYS A 38 8.19 11.14 4.28
N LEU A 39 7.00 10.61 4.04
CA LEU A 39 5.86 10.68 4.95
C LEU A 39 5.91 9.58 6.02
N TYR A 40 5.24 9.80 7.15
CA TYR A 40 5.07 8.80 8.21
C TYR A 40 3.68 8.15 8.09
N PRO A 41 3.53 7.03 7.36
CA PRO A 41 2.23 6.38 7.22
C PRO A 41 1.76 5.84 8.58
N LYS A 42 0.45 5.84 8.80
CA LYS A 42 -0.22 5.26 9.97
C LYS A 42 -1.01 4.01 9.61
N ALA A 43 -1.52 3.96 8.39
CA ALA A 43 -2.26 2.82 7.87
C ALA A 43 -1.85 2.53 6.42
N VAL A 44 -1.67 1.26 6.08
CA VAL A 44 -1.41 0.81 4.71
C VAL A 44 -2.32 -0.37 4.38
N LEU A 45 -3.11 -0.23 3.32
CA LEU A 45 -3.92 -1.30 2.75
C LEU A 45 -3.19 -1.88 1.54
N ILE A 46 -2.73 -3.12 1.64
CA ILE A 46 -2.09 -3.86 0.55
C ILE A 46 -3.20 -4.52 -0.26
N ARG A 47 -3.30 -4.15 -1.55
CA ARG A 47 -4.48 -4.42 -2.39
C ARG A 47 -4.26 -5.52 -3.42
N SER A 48 -3.03 -5.98 -3.60
CA SER A 48 -2.67 -7.01 -4.56
C SER A 48 -1.43 -7.78 -4.11
N GLU A 49 -1.25 -8.96 -4.69
CA GLU A 49 0.08 -9.56 -4.86
C GLU A 49 0.87 -8.84 -5.95
N VAL A 50 2.11 -9.25 -6.21
CA VAL A 50 2.88 -8.75 -7.36
C VAL A 50 2.19 -9.11 -8.67
N HIS A 51 1.96 -8.10 -9.50
CA HIS A 51 1.37 -8.24 -10.83
C HIS A 51 1.96 -7.19 -11.79
N ASP A 52 1.79 -7.39 -13.09
CA ASP A 52 2.40 -6.57 -14.14
C ASP A 52 1.36 -5.83 -14.98
N THR A 53 0.12 -5.69 -14.50
CA THR A 53 -0.96 -5.04 -15.24
C THR A 53 -1.47 -3.81 -14.52
N THR A 54 -1.81 -2.77 -15.27
CA THR A 54 -2.47 -1.57 -14.76
C THR A 54 -3.63 -1.20 -15.67
N SER A 55 -4.39 -0.18 -15.29
CA SER A 55 -5.43 0.39 -16.12
C SER A 55 -5.00 1.75 -16.65
N ILE A 56 -4.86 1.87 -17.97
CA ILE A 56 -4.54 3.13 -18.67
C ILE A 56 -5.75 3.48 -19.52
N ASN A 57 -6.30 4.69 -19.36
CA ASN A 57 -7.49 5.17 -20.09
C ASN A 57 -8.69 4.21 -20.04
N GLY A 58 -8.93 3.54 -18.91
CA GLY A 58 -10.04 2.59 -18.79
C GLY A 58 -9.71 1.14 -19.16
N VAL A 59 -8.58 0.91 -19.83
CA VAL A 59 -8.23 -0.40 -20.39
C VAL A 59 -7.15 -1.06 -19.55
N ARG A 60 -7.39 -2.32 -19.17
CA ARG A 60 -6.37 -3.13 -18.49
C ARG A 60 -5.31 -3.57 -19.49
N GLN A 61 -4.06 -3.25 -19.22
CA GLN A 61 -2.92 -3.59 -20.06
C GLN A 61 -1.67 -3.83 -19.21
N LYS A 62 -0.58 -4.28 -19.83
CA LYS A 62 0.71 -4.41 -19.15
C LYS A 62 1.19 -3.04 -18.68
N ASP A 63 1.65 -2.96 -17.45
CA ASP A 63 2.23 -1.74 -16.88
C ASP A 63 3.62 -1.51 -17.51
N PRO A 64 3.85 -0.38 -18.19
CA PRO A 64 5.15 -0.09 -18.80
C PRO A 64 6.28 0.09 -17.77
N LEU A 65 5.95 0.34 -16.50
CA LEU A 65 6.93 0.46 -15.41
C LEU A 65 7.28 -0.89 -14.77
N GLY A 66 6.57 -1.96 -15.14
CA GLY A 66 6.91 -3.33 -14.75
C GLY A 66 6.08 -3.91 -13.59
N PRO A 67 6.56 -5.03 -13.00
CA PRO A 67 5.90 -5.70 -11.88
C PRO A 67 5.79 -4.79 -10.65
N HIS A 68 4.65 -4.84 -9.98
CA HIS A 68 4.40 -4.02 -8.81
C HIS A 68 3.36 -4.61 -7.87
N VAL A 69 3.33 -4.08 -6.65
CA VAL A 69 2.24 -4.25 -5.70
C VAL A 69 1.40 -2.97 -5.67
N THR A 70 0.08 -3.11 -5.78
CA THR A 70 -0.85 -2.00 -5.60
C THR A 70 -1.22 -1.90 -4.12
N LEU A 71 -1.14 -0.69 -3.56
CA LEU A 71 -1.52 -0.41 -2.19
C LEU A 71 -2.18 0.95 -2.05
N CYS A 72 -2.72 1.21 -0.87
CA CYS A 72 -3.13 2.53 -0.43
C CYS A 72 -2.50 2.83 0.92
N TYR A 73 -2.16 4.08 1.20
CA TYR A 73 -1.72 4.49 2.53
C TYR A 73 -2.45 5.73 3.03
N LYS A 74 -2.35 5.93 4.34
CA LYS A 74 -2.80 7.12 5.06
C LYS A 74 -1.71 7.57 6.02
N ASP A 75 -1.44 8.86 6.06
CA ASP A 75 -0.84 9.50 7.22
C ASP A 75 -1.89 9.92 8.26
N GLU A 76 -1.46 10.57 9.33
CA GLU A 76 -2.33 11.07 10.41
C GLU A 76 -3.43 12.02 9.89
N THR A 77 -3.06 12.93 8.97
CA THR A 77 -4.01 13.93 8.44
C THR A 77 -5.06 13.27 7.56
N GLN A 78 -4.66 12.28 6.78
CA GLN A 78 -5.54 11.51 5.90
C GLN A 78 -6.51 10.63 6.68
N ILE A 79 -6.07 10.07 7.82
CA ILE A 79 -6.98 9.39 8.75
C ILE A 79 -8.07 10.35 9.23
N LEU A 80 -7.70 11.54 9.69
CA LEU A 80 -8.66 12.53 10.20
C LEU A 80 -9.65 13.02 9.12
N ARG A 81 -9.21 13.05 7.86
CA ARG A 81 -10.04 13.48 6.71
C ARG A 81 -10.86 12.35 6.08
N GLY A 82 -10.59 11.09 6.42
CA GLY A 82 -11.20 9.93 5.74
C GLY A 82 -10.77 9.83 4.27
N THR A 83 -9.49 10.06 4.00
CA THR A 83 -8.89 10.01 2.66
C THR A 83 -7.74 9.02 2.60
N HIS A 84 -7.32 8.67 1.38
CA HIS A 84 -6.13 7.86 1.13
C HIS A 84 -5.44 8.25 -0.18
N ILE A 85 -4.19 7.80 -0.31
CA ILE A 85 -3.45 7.82 -1.58
C ILE A 85 -3.31 6.39 -2.08
N ALA A 86 -3.62 6.15 -3.36
CA ALA A 86 -3.31 4.90 -4.02
C ALA A 86 -1.92 4.95 -4.64
N SER A 87 -1.18 3.84 -4.57
CA SER A 87 0.21 3.79 -5.02
C SER A 87 0.58 2.43 -5.59
N HIS A 88 1.60 2.43 -6.44
CA HIS A 88 2.30 1.23 -6.89
C HIS A 88 3.70 1.23 -6.30
N GLY A 89 4.08 0.14 -5.63
CA GLY A 89 5.47 -0.17 -5.28
C GLY A 89 6.03 -1.12 -6.32
N TYR A 90 6.91 -0.63 -7.19
CA TYR A 90 7.51 -1.41 -8.28
C TYR A 90 8.68 -2.24 -7.76
N VAL A 91 8.80 -3.45 -8.30
CA VAL A 91 9.79 -4.47 -7.90
C VAL A 91 10.41 -5.12 -9.13
N HIS A 92 11.49 -5.88 -8.93
CA HIS A 92 12.16 -6.60 -10.02
C HIS A 92 11.34 -7.78 -10.55
N GLY A 93 10.57 -8.47 -9.71
CA GLY A 93 9.78 -9.62 -10.14
C GLY A 93 8.83 -10.17 -9.08
N LYS A 94 8.17 -11.29 -9.39
CA LYS A 94 7.24 -11.94 -8.45
C LYS A 94 7.94 -12.50 -7.20
N ASP A 95 9.16 -12.98 -7.38
CA ASP A 95 9.97 -13.63 -6.35
C ASP A 95 11.05 -12.69 -5.78
N ASP A 96 11.21 -11.51 -6.38
CA ASP A 96 12.15 -10.47 -5.96
C ASP A 96 11.40 -9.16 -5.72
N LEU A 97 11.11 -8.90 -4.45
CA LEU A 97 10.34 -7.76 -3.95
C LEU A 97 11.22 -6.57 -3.57
N GLU A 98 12.49 -6.56 -3.99
CA GLU A 98 13.34 -5.39 -3.82
C GLU A 98 12.66 -4.15 -4.45
N PHE A 99 12.55 -3.10 -3.65
CA PHE A 99 11.86 -1.88 -4.04
C PHE A 99 12.68 -1.10 -5.07
N VAL A 100 12.08 -0.87 -6.23
CA VAL A 100 12.71 -0.12 -7.33
C VAL A 100 12.30 1.35 -7.28
N ARG A 101 11.00 1.63 -7.17
CA ARG A 101 10.41 2.98 -7.15
C ARG A 101 8.93 2.92 -6.76
N ALA A 102 8.37 4.07 -6.40
CA ALA A 102 6.93 4.22 -6.22
C ALA A 102 6.30 5.16 -7.26
N THR A 103 5.00 4.97 -7.52
CA THR A 103 4.14 6.03 -8.06
C THR A 103 2.94 6.23 -7.16
N HIS A 104 2.41 7.44 -7.13
CA HIS A 104 1.31 7.82 -6.25
C HIS A 104 0.27 8.61 -7.04
N ALA A 105 -0.99 8.21 -6.91
CA ALA A 105 -2.13 8.95 -7.39
C ALA A 105 -2.40 10.19 -6.51
N GLY A 106 -3.34 11.03 -6.95
CA GLY A 106 -3.91 12.07 -6.09
C GLY A 106 -4.68 11.48 -4.89
N GLU A 107 -4.72 12.25 -3.81
CA GLU A 107 -5.54 11.93 -2.63
C GLU A 107 -7.03 11.90 -3.00
N LYS A 108 -7.76 10.94 -2.41
CA LYS A 108 -9.19 10.73 -2.67
C LYS A 108 -9.91 10.26 -1.41
N PRO A 109 -11.22 10.49 -1.28
CA PRO A 109 -11.98 10.00 -0.14
C PRO A 109 -11.97 8.48 -0.08
N ASP A 110 -12.06 7.93 1.13
CA ASP A 110 -12.13 6.48 1.33
C ASP A 110 -13.29 5.83 0.59
N SER A 111 -14.40 6.55 0.45
CA SER A 111 -15.59 6.14 -0.32
C SER A 111 -15.35 5.99 -1.82
N ALA A 112 -14.18 6.41 -2.34
CA ALA A 112 -13.82 6.28 -3.75
C ALA A 112 -13.95 4.83 -4.22
N LYS A 113 -14.64 4.64 -5.35
CA LYS A 113 -14.89 3.32 -5.93
C LYS A 113 -13.76 2.88 -6.85
N ARG A 114 -13.61 1.55 -6.97
CA ARG A 114 -12.80 0.94 -8.03
C ARG A 114 -13.43 1.19 -9.41
N GLN A 115 -12.69 0.88 -10.48
CA GLN A 115 -12.98 1.21 -11.88
C GLN A 115 -14.28 0.61 -12.50
N GLN A 116 -15.18 0.03 -11.69
CA GLN A 116 -16.51 -0.42 -12.11
C GLN A 116 -17.60 -0.05 -11.09
N GLY A 117 -17.34 0.88 -10.17
CA GLY A 117 -18.33 1.36 -9.19
C GLY A 117 -18.70 0.38 -8.07
N ARG A 118 -18.40 -0.92 -8.21
CA ARG A 118 -18.94 -1.98 -7.33
C ARG A 118 -18.35 -2.03 -5.93
N LYS A 119 -17.06 -1.72 -5.76
CA LYS A 119 -16.38 -1.84 -4.45
C LYS A 119 -15.62 -0.57 -4.11
N THR A 120 -15.67 -0.20 -2.84
CA THR A 120 -14.87 0.88 -2.25
C THR A 120 -13.40 0.47 -2.25
N VAL A 121 -12.50 1.42 -2.52
CA VAL A 121 -11.04 1.15 -2.51
C VAL A 121 -10.57 0.90 -1.08
N TRP A 122 -10.97 1.76 -0.14
CA TRP A 122 -10.74 1.58 1.28
C TRP A 122 -12.07 1.25 1.97
N PRO A 123 -12.47 -0.04 2.04
CA PRO A 123 -13.73 -0.44 2.65
C PRO A 123 -13.69 -0.35 4.19
N SER A 124 -14.80 -0.73 4.83
CA SER A 124 -14.88 -0.86 6.29
C SER A 124 -14.00 -2.01 6.80
N ASP A 125 -13.68 -1.96 8.09
CA ASP A 125 -12.82 -2.97 8.74
C ASP A 125 -13.39 -4.39 8.66
N GLU A 126 -14.71 -4.55 8.49
CA GLU A 126 -15.36 -5.85 8.31
C GLU A 126 -14.92 -6.57 7.01
N GLU A 127 -14.56 -5.81 5.98
CA GLU A 127 -14.06 -6.34 4.70
C GLU A 127 -12.53 -6.50 4.68
N LEU A 128 -11.86 -6.09 5.76
CA LEU A 128 -10.41 -6.11 5.90
C LEU A 128 -9.96 -7.18 6.90
N VAL A 129 -8.69 -7.55 6.78
CA VAL A 129 -7.97 -8.34 7.78
C VAL A 129 -6.69 -7.60 8.13
N THR A 130 -6.39 -7.51 9.41
CA THR A 130 -5.18 -6.87 9.91
C THR A 130 -4.02 -7.84 9.90
N ALA A 131 -2.88 -7.37 9.40
CA ALA A 131 -1.59 -8.00 9.63
C ALA A 131 -0.97 -7.47 10.93
N PRO A 132 0.12 -8.08 11.45
CA PRO A 132 0.80 -7.59 12.64
C PRO A 132 1.15 -6.10 12.52
N GLU A 133 0.91 -5.36 13.60
CA GLU A 133 1.32 -3.95 13.69
C GLU A 133 2.83 -3.87 13.86
N ILE A 134 3.47 -2.94 13.14
CA ILE A 134 4.93 -2.78 13.17
C ILE A 134 5.29 -1.34 13.56
N GLY A 135 6.19 -1.21 14.53
CA GLY A 135 6.80 0.06 14.91
C GLY A 135 8.10 0.29 14.16
N TYR A 136 8.21 1.44 13.49
CA TYR A 136 9.42 1.85 12.78
C TYR A 136 10.13 2.97 13.53
N GLY A 137 11.37 2.71 13.95
CA GLY A 137 12.24 3.74 14.52
C GLY A 137 12.84 4.62 13.44
N HIS A 138 12.83 5.93 13.66
CA HIS A 138 13.48 6.90 12.79
C HIS A 138 14.62 7.59 13.53
N PHE A 139 15.80 7.58 12.91
CA PHE A 139 16.90 8.43 13.32
C PHE A 139 16.71 9.81 12.67
N PRO A 140 17.07 10.91 13.37
CA PRO A 140 17.13 12.22 12.75
C PRO A 140 18.05 12.19 11.53
N GLU A 141 17.61 12.77 10.41
CA GLU A 141 18.52 13.09 9.31
C GLU A 141 19.42 14.24 9.82
N ASN A 142 20.75 14.02 9.85
CA ASN A 142 21.74 15.05 10.22
C ASN A 142 21.89 16.09 9.11
#